data_AF-A0A0C3D3W7-F1
#
_entry.id   AF-A0A0C3D3W7-F1
#
_cell.length_a   1.000
_cell.length_b   1.000
_cell.length_c   1.000
_cell.angle_alpha   90.00
_cell.angle_beta   90.00
_cell.angle_gamma   90.00
#
_symmetry.space_group_name_H-M   'P 1'
#
loop_
_entity.id
_entity.type
_entity.pdbx_description
1 polymer ?
#
loop_
_entity_poly.entity_id
_entity_poly.type
_entity_poly.pdbx_seq_one_letter_code
_entity_poly.pdbx_strand_id
1 'polypeptide(L)' 'MHELGISLPGPSTLFLDNQSAISMAKNPEHHVQEQAMMPIFIPTTQQAADLLTKPLTTPKVREFCQMLGLVGSGGSQ' A
#
# COMPACT_ATOMS: atom_id res chain seq x y z
N MET A 1 6.33 19.22 4.51
CA MET A 1 7.48 18.34 4.83
C MET A 1 8.86 19.03 4.92
N HIS A 2 8.97 20.36 4.78
CA HIS A 2 10.23 21.08 5.05
C HIS A 2 10.64 21.10 6.53
N GLU A 3 9.70 20.90 7.48
CA GLU A 3 9.97 20.91 8.92
C GLU A 3 10.96 19.82 9.39
N LEU A 4 11.03 18.68 8.69
CA LEU A 4 11.93 17.58 9.08
C LEU A 4 13.31 17.70 8.42
N GLY A 5 13.55 18.73 7.58
CA GLY A 5 14.81 18.92 6.85
C GLY A 5 15.07 17.88 5.76
N ILE A 6 14.06 17.09 5.37
CA ILE A 6 14.17 16.02 4.37
C ILE A 6 13.43 16.44 3.10
N SER A 7 14.12 16.45 1.97
CA SER A 7 13.49 16.61 0.65
C SER A 7 13.10 15.23 0.13
N LEU A 8 11.82 15.02 -0.15
CA LEU A 8 11.36 13.82 -0.84
C LEU A 8 11.52 14.02 -2.36
N PRO A 9 11.93 12.97 -3.10
CA PRO A 9 12.13 13.05 -4.56
C PRO A 9 10.83 13.21 -5.36
N GLY A 10 9.67 13.18 -4.72
CA GLY A 10 8.36 13.31 -5.34
C GLY A 10 7.25 12.60 -4.56
N PRO A 11 6.05 12.43 -5.15
CA PRO A 11 4.97 11.67 -4.56
C PRO A 11 5.37 10.23 -4.24
N SER A 12 4.97 9.75 -3.08
CA SER A 12 5.07 8.33 -2.74
C SER A 12 3.95 7.53 -3.41
N THR A 13 4.27 6.38 -4.01
CA THR A 13 3.25 5.47 -4.54
C THR A 13 2.44 4.85 -3.41
N LEU A 14 1.11 4.89 -3.52
CA LEU A 14 0.19 4.26 -2.57
C LEU A 14 -0.69 3.25 -3.30
N PHE A 15 -0.59 1.97 -2.95
CA PHE A 15 -1.42 0.91 -3.53
C PHE A 15 -2.75 0.78 -2.80
N LEU A 16 -3.85 0.87 -3.55
CA LEU A 16 -5.22 0.87 -3.02
C LEU A 16 -6.08 -0.11 -3.84
N ASP A 17 -6.91 -0.90 -3.17
CA ASP A 17 -7.96 -1.70 -3.81
C ASP A 17 -9.34 -1.00 -3.73
N ASN A 18 -9.46 0.03 -2.90
CA ASN A 18 -10.67 0.81 -2.77
C ASN A 18 -10.79 1.88 -3.85
N GLN A 19 -11.62 1.60 -4.85
CA GLN A 19 -11.86 2.49 -5.97
C GLN A 19 -12.46 3.84 -5.57
N SER A 20 -13.30 3.90 -4.53
CA SER A 20 -13.87 5.18 -4.07
C SER A 20 -12.81 6.08 -3.46
N ALA A 21 -11.88 5.52 -2.67
CA ALA A 21 -10.75 6.25 -2.12
C ALA A 21 -9.82 6.80 -3.21
N ILE A 22 -9.57 6.02 -4.27
CA ILE A 22 -8.79 6.48 -5.44
C ILE A 22 -9.50 7.65 -6.14
N SER A 23 -10.81 7.54 -6.37
CA SER A 23 -11.59 8.61 -7.01
C SER A 23 -11.59 9.89 -6.16
N MET A 24 -11.73 9.76 -4.85
CA MET A 24 -11.66 10.89 -3.92
C MET A 24 -10.27 11.56 -3.95
N ALA A 25 -9.19 10.78 -3.96
CA ALA A 25 -7.82 11.30 -4.03
C ALA A 25 -7.52 12.02 -5.37
N LYS A 26 -8.23 11.67 -6.44
CA LYS A 26 -8.11 12.31 -7.76
C LYS A 26 -9.06 13.49 -7.95
N ASN A 27 -9.98 13.73 -7.02
CA ASN A 27 -10.92 14.84 -7.13
C ASN A 27 -10.18 16.16 -6.87
N PRO A 28 -10.17 17.11 -7.83
CA PRO A 28 -9.46 18.38 -7.68
C PRO A 28 -10.00 19.25 -6.55
N GLU A 29 -11.27 19.11 -6.15
CA GLU A 29 -11.83 19.84 -4.99
C GLU A 29 -11.32 19.29 -3.65
N HIS A 30 -10.80 18.07 -3.65
CA HIS A 30 -10.18 17.43 -2.50
C HIS A 30 -8.65 17.37 -2.64
N HIS A 31 -8.06 18.24 -3.46
CA HIS A 31 -6.61 18.45 -3.50
C HIS A 31 -6.13 18.98 -2.14
N VAL A 32 -5.86 18.06 -1.22
CA VAL A 32 -5.01 18.32 -0.05
C VAL A 32 -3.66 18.79 -0.60
N GLN A 33 -3.18 19.94 -0.12
CA GLN A 33 -2.21 20.85 -0.75
C GLN A 33 -0.83 20.29 -1.17
N GLU A 34 -0.55 19.01 -1.01
CA GLU A 34 0.66 18.40 -1.54
C GLU A 34 0.28 17.13 -2.28
N GLN A 35 0.66 17.03 -3.56
CA GLN A 35 0.71 15.79 -4.35
C GLN A 35 1.79 14.86 -3.76
N ALA A 36 1.71 14.58 -2.47
CA ALA A 36 2.64 13.76 -1.72
C ALA A 36 2.40 12.27 -1.97
N MET A 37 1.26 11.90 -2.56
CA MET A 37 0.88 10.51 -2.80
C MET A 37 0.33 10.30 -4.21
N MET A 38 0.76 9.23 -4.86
CA MET A 38 0.26 8.77 -6.15
C MET A 38 -0.52 7.45 -5.94
N PRO A 39 -1.86 7.48 -5.93
CA PRO A 39 -2.66 6.27 -5.73
C PRO A 39 -2.67 5.38 -6.99
N ILE A 40 -2.34 4.11 -6.82
CA ILE A 40 -2.38 3.07 -7.86
C ILE A 40 -3.36 1.98 -7.43
N PHE A 41 -4.27 1.59 -8.34
CA PHE A 41 -5.17 0.49 -8.09
C PHE A 41 -4.42 -0.85 -8.04
N ILE A 42 -4.76 -1.69 -7.06
CA ILE A 42 -4.40 -3.11 -7.05
C ILE A 42 -5.65 -3.96 -6.77
N PRO A 43 -5.77 -5.16 -7.34
CA PRO A 43 -6.83 -6.08 -6.96
C PRO A 43 -6.76 -6.43 -5.47
N THR A 44 -7.90 -6.57 -4.79
CA THR A 44 -7.97 -7.00 -3.37
C THR A 44 -7.22 -8.31 -3.13
N THR A 45 -7.22 -9.22 -4.10
CA THR A 45 -6.45 -10.47 -4.03
C THR A 45 -4.94 -10.24 -3.96
N GLN A 46 -4.44 -9.06 -4.29
CA GLN A 46 -3.01 -8.71 -4.25
C GLN A 46 -2.70 -7.69 -3.14
N GLN A 47 -3.70 -7.26 -2.34
CA GLN A 47 -3.50 -6.31 -1.26
C GLN A 47 -2.97 -6.99 0.00
N ALA A 48 -1.64 -7.17 0.08
CA ALA A 48 -1.01 -7.83 1.23
C ALA A 48 -1.27 -7.09 2.56
N ALA A 49 -1.61 -5.80 2.53
CA ALA A 49 -2.00 -5.04 3.73
C ALA A 49 -3.30 -5.57 4.38
N ASP A 50 -4.12 -6.34 3.64
CA ASP A 50 -5.28 -7.03 4.19
C ASP A 50 -4.90 -8.01 5.31
N LEU A 51 -3.68 -8.58 5.26
CA LEU A 51 -3.17 -9.44 6.34
C LEU A 51 -3.20 -8.75 7.70
N LEU A 52 -2.97 -7.43 7.73
CA LEU A 52 -2.88 -6.65 8.96
C LEU A 52 -4.23 -6.11 9.44
N THR A 53 -5.27 -6.18 8.61
CA THR A 53 -6.53 -5.46 8.82
C THR A 53 -7.78 -6.34 8.77
N LYS A 54 -7.67 -7.57 8.27
CA LYS A 54 -8.82 -8.47 8.07
C LYS A 54 -8.57 -9.87 8.64
N PRO A 55 -9.60 -10.57 9.14
CA PRO A 55 -9.53 -12.00 9.38
C PRO A 55 -9.56 -12.75 8.04
N LEU A 56 -8.43 -13.37 7.67
CA LEU A 56 -8.27 -14.07 6.39
C LEU A 56 -8.20 -15.59 6.59
N THR A 57 -8.49 -16.35 5.53
CA THR A 57 -8.27 -17.80 5.53
C THR A 57 -6.78 -18.13 5.54
N THR A 58 -6.41 -19.28 6.11
CA THR A 58 -5.00 -19.72 6.19
C THR A 58 -4.25 -19.70 4.85
N PRO A 59 -4.84 -20.13 3.71
CA PRO A 59 -4.16 -20.01 2.41
C PRO A 59 -3.79 -18.56 2.08
N LYS A 60 -4.70 -17.62 2.35
CA LYS A 60 -4.48 -16.20 2.04
C LYS A 60 -3.48 -15.54 2.98
N VAL A 61 -3.49 -15.94 4.26
CA VAL A 61 -2.46 -15.54 5.23
C VAL A 61 -1.06 -15.96 4.74
N ARG A 62 -0.89 -17.20 4.28
CA ARG A 62 0.41 -17.69 3.79
C ARG A 62 0.89 -16.93 2.56
N GLU A 63 0.00 -16.70 1.60
CA GLU A 63 0.29 -15.93 0.39
C GLU A 63 0.75 -14.50 0.74
N PHE A 64 0.01 -13.80 1.60
CA PHE A 64 0.38 -12.43 2.00
C PHE A 64 1.64 -12.37 2.86
N CYS A 65 1.91 -13.38 3.70
CA CYS A 65 3.21 -13.50 4.37
C CYS A 65 4.37 -13.62 3.37
N GLN A 66 4.19 -14.35 2.27
CA GLN A 66 5.21 -14.44 1.20
C GLN A 66 5.39 -13.10 0.50
N MET A 67 4.30 -12.41 0.16
CA MET A 67 4.35 -11.09 -0.47
C MET A 67 5.05 -10.03 0.39
N LEU A 68 4.91 -10.13 1.73
CA LEU A 68 5.56 -9.24 2.69
C LEU A 68 6.99 -9.68 3.06
N GLY A 69 7.50 -10.79 2.49
CA GLY A 69 8.84 -11.30 2.82
C GLY A 69 8.97 -11.87 4.24
N LEU A 70 7.85 -12.24 4.88
CA LEU A 70 7.81 -12.77 6.25
C LEU A 70 8.13 -14.28 6.30
N VAL A 71 8.11 -14.95 5.15
CA VAL A 71 8.56 -16.34 5.04
C VAL A 71 10.06 -16.30 4.79
N GLY A 72 10.85 -16.76 5.77
CA GLY A 72 12.30 -16.80 5.66
C GLY A 72 12.72 -17.52 4.38
N SER A 73 13.69 -16.94 3.66
CA SER A 73 14.47 -17.69 2.69
C SER A 73 15.05 -18.87 3.45
N GLY A 74 14.55 -20.08 3.17
CA GLY A 74 15.17 -21.29 3.67
C GLY A 74 16.57 -21.35 3.09
N GLY A 75 17.53 -20.76 3.82
CA GLY A 75 18.94 -21.06 3.65
C GLY A 75 19.06 -22.54 3.95
N SER A 76 19.12 -23.35 2.89
CA SER A 76 19.69 -24.69 2.96
C SER A 76 21.03 -24.59 3.70
N GLN A 77 21.22 -25.52 4.63
CA GLN A 77 22.42 -25.75 5.43
C GLN A 77 23.70 -25.79 4.58
#